data_AF-A0A3A4ZJT9-F1
#
_entry.id   AF-A0A3A4ZJT9-F1
#
_cell.length_a   1.000
_cell.length_b   1.000
_cell.length_c   1.000
_cell.angle_alpha   90.00
_cell.angle_beta   90.00
_cell.angle_gamma   90.00
#
_symmetry.space_group_name_H-M   'P 1'
#
loop_
_entity.id
_entity.type
_entity.pdbx_description
1 polymer ?
#
loop_
_entity_poly.entity_id
_entity_poly.type
_entity_poly.pdbx_seq_one_letter_code
_entity_poly.pdbx_strand_id
1 'polypeptide(L)'
;MPANVAGFCVSRDIDIKIMTKITNTPAKIVVADLGSLYQEIEQETNRVQFFIKIAHYGQYIQENKFTTEILSSLYQEARDDAKLYLNAWKKFVKVWKKYAKDLIEKAKEVGIKDDPNNPLSNEIAAITSKFEQKETSIWETDLSYYYRPYQTLIWKFKEIDKANLLVPEHVEAQEGMIVIYPSYVEASDEWDKFKYSREAKAWWAHYQICRLAVGVLGKKEERQYFKRDRIIDAFYKFEFDEVARGNVNRSPIVLHEDKYKVWIKRLHNYLIPRLQSVVEVPQRIETVDYFDTATRRGVEKKWDVLQVVWSVYEASSRADSIMVPTKRLSLKDRIIEEIDSIIDGFKREGIFSSWKRYERHYAIEGIDHDKLPEYYEDTKNLYRKFATEYQVNVEQTNYVTRNNSVDKFDFLLTPPQYDEKKRGIVSDGKFCKLPPFKKEDSLAKVIFTVPIGEFRDWSEVFELAEGSDDFEGKSKSFYDTCNRLNKRLQKFFNTDQTLITRENKSIKRNF
;
A
#
# COMPACT_ATOMS: atom_id res chain seq x y z
N MET A 1 32.92 0.43 -1.92
CA MET A 1 32.03 0.50 -3.09
C MET A 1 31.44 -0.87 -3.34
N PRO A 2 30.12 -1.03 -3.15
CA PRO A 2 29.33 -1.72 -4.16
C PRO A 2 28.02 -0.99 -4.51
N ALA A 3 27.73 -1.06 -5.80
CA ALA A 3 26.48 -0.94 -6.55
C ALA A 3 25.18 -0.55 -5.81
N ASN A 4 24.67 0.63 -6.17
CA ASN A 4 23.26 0.98 -6.16
C ASN A 4 22.49 0.03 -7.10
N VAL A 5 21.62 -0.81 -6.54
CA VAL A 5 20.59 -1.53 -7.30
C VAL A 5 19.34 -0.65 -7.32
N ALA A 6 19.25 0.22 -8.32
CA ALA A 6 18.00 0.81 -8.74
C ALA A 6 17.21 -0.24 -9.55
N GLY A 7 16.13 -0.77 -8.96
CA GLY A 7 15.31 -1.83 -9.54
C GLY A 7 13.81 -1.61 -9.32
N PHE A 8 13.32 -0.39 -9.50
CA PHE A 8 11.88 -0.12 -9.61
C PHE A 8 11.45 -0.28 -11.08
N CYS A 9 11.10 -1.51 -11.46
CA CYS A 9 10.24 -1.82 -12.62
C CYS A 9 9.83 -3.31 -12.60
N VAL A 10 9.01 -3.66 -11.62
CA VAL A 10 7.97 -4.69 -11.75
C VAL A 10 6.71 -3.95 -11.32
N SER A 11 5.82 -3.68 -12.29
CA SER A 11 4.82 -2.62 -12.23
C SER A 11 3.86 -2.77 -11.04
N ARG A 12 3.40 -1.61 -10.56
CA ARG A 12 2.38 -1.36 -9.54
C ARG A 12 0.97 -1.92 -9.88
N ASP A 13 0.86 -2.91 -10.75
CA ASP A 13 -0.41 -3.30 -11.39
C ASP A 13 -1.13 -4.46 -10.68
N ILE A 14 -0.51 -5.09 -9.69
CA ILE A 14 -1.17 -5.99 -8.72
C ILE A 14 -0.92 -5.46 -7.30
N ASP A 15 -1.00 -4.15 -7.13
CA ASP A 15 -1.38 -3.57 -5.85
C ASP A 15 -2.81 -3.08 -6.05
N ILE A 16 -3.78 -3.99 -5.87
CA ILE A 16 -5.19 -3.61 -5.76
C ILE A 16 -5.24 -2.69 -4.54
N LYS A 17 -5.23 -1.38 -4.78
CA LYS A 17 -5.43 -0.40 -3.73
C LYS A 17 -6.92 -0.46 -3.38
N ILE A 18 -7.24 -1.29 -2.39
CA ILE A 18 -8.56 -1.45 -1.82
C ILE A 18 -8.94 -0.08 -1.22
N MET A 19 -9.78 0.68 -1.92
CA MET A 19 -10.33 1.97 -1.45
C MET A 19 -11.72 1.80 -0.82
N THR A 20 -12.08 0.58 -0.42
CA THR A 20 -13.32 0.29 0.28
C THR A 20 -13.20 0.55 1.77
N LYS A 21 -14.33 0.89 2.40
CA LYS A 21 -14.44 1.08 3.85
C LYS A 21 -14.21 -0.28 4.52
N ILE A 22 -13.00 -0.52 5.02
CA ILE A 22 -12.67 -1.78 5.70
C ILE A 22 -13.46 -1.84 7.02
N THR A 23 -14.27 -2.88 7.15
CA THR A 23 -15.01 -3.22 8.36
C THR A 23 -14.17 -4.11 9.25
N ASN A 24 -14.25 -3.88 10.57
CA ASN A 24 -13.54 -4.66 11.58
C ASN A 24 -14.49 -5.69 12.23
N THR A 25 -15.24 -6.43 11.40
CA THR A 25 -16.16 -7.48 11.87
C THR A 25 -15.36 -8.65 12.46
N PRO A 26 -15.71 -9.16 13.66
CA PRO A 26 -15.02 -10.29 14.27
C PRO A 26 -14.87 -11.50 13.34
N ALA A 27 -13.69 -12.13 13.32
CA ALA A 27 -13.39 -13.23 12.41
C ALA A 27 -14.41 -14.40 12.48
N LYS A 28 -14.96 -14.69 13.66
CA LYS A 28 -16.02 -15.71 13.82
C LYS A 28 -17.31 -15.36 13.06
N ILE A 29 -17.69 -14.09 13.06
CA ILE A 29 -18.85 -13.60 12.31
C ILE A 29 -18.53 -13.64 10.81
N VAL A 30 -17.33 -13.24 10.43
CA VAL A 30 -16.86 -13.32 9.02
C VAL A 30 -16.93 -14.74 8.47
N VAL A 31 -16.51 -15.75 9.25
CA VAL A 31 -16.63 -17.16 8.86
C VAL A 31 -18.09 -17.57 8.68
N ALA A 32 -18.97 -17.20 9.62
CA ALA A 32 -20.39 -17.53 9.54
C ALA A 32 -21.06 -16.87 8.33
N ASP A 33 -20.82 -15.57 8.11
CA ASP A 33 -21.37 -14.80 7.00
C ASP A 33 -20.91 -15.36 5.65
N LEU A 34 -19.62 -15.64 5.48
CA LEU A 34 -19.08 -16.26 4.27
C LEU A 34 -19.64 -17.67 4.04
N GLY A 35 -19.87 -18.43 5.11
CA GLY A 35 -20.55 -19.73 5.06
C GLY A 35 -21.98 -19.61 4.53
N SER A 36 -22.76 -18.66 5.08
CA SER A 36 -24.13 -18.39 4.64
C SER A 36 -24.17 -17.96 3.17
N LEU A 37 -23.37 -16.97 2.79
CA LEU A 37 -23.29 -16.48 1.42
C LEU A 37 -22.91 -17.60 0.44
N TYR A 38 -21.98 -18.48 0.81
CA TYR A 38 -21.59 -19.60 -0.03
C TYR A 38 -22.73 -20.61 -0.24
N GLN A 39 -23.46 -20.98 0.83
CA GLN A 39 -24.62 -21.87 0.74
C GLN A 39 -25.73 -21.26 -0.12
N GLU A 40 -25.99 -19.96 0.02
CA GLU A 40 -26.96 -19.23 -0.81
C GLU A 40 -26.59 -19.21 -2.29
N ILE A 41 -25.28 -19.20 -2.61
CA ILE A 41 -24.76 -19.30 -3.98
C ILE A 41 -24.92 -20.72 -4.53
N GLU A 42 -24.59 -21.75 -3.74
CA GLU A 42 -24.70 -23.15 -4.16
C GLU A 42 -26.13 -23.58 -4.46
N GLN A 43 -27.10 -23.01 -3.73
CA GLN A 43 -28.53 -23.30 -3.91
C GLN A 43 -29.20 -22.43 -4.98
N GLU A 44 -28.51 -21.43 -5.54
CA GLU A 44 -29.09 -20.52 -6.50
C GLU A 44 -29.28 -21.17 -7.87
N THR A 45 -30.50 -21.14 -8.37
CA THR A 45 -30.88 -21.73 -9.68
C THR A 45 -31.07 -20.66 -10.75
N ASN A 46 -31.35 -19.42 -10.34
CA ASN A 46 -31.44 -18.30 -11.25
C ASN A 46 -30.04 -17.77 -11.58
N ARG A 47 -29.66 -17.87 -12.85
CA ARG A 47 -28.32 -17.49 -13.33
C ARG A 47 -27.92 -16.03 -13.08
N VAL A 48 -28.87 -15.09 -13.12
CA VAL A 48 -28.61 -13.67 -12.76
C VAL A 48 -28.27 -13.60 -11.28
N GLN A 49 -29.15 -14.14 -10.44
CA GLN A 49 -28.98 -14.11 -9.00
C GLN A 49 -27.71 -14.84 -8.56
N PHE A 50 -27.32 -15.89 -9.27
CA PHE A 50 -26.07 -16.61 -9.04
C PHE A 50 -24.87 -15.67 -9.17
N PHE A 51 -24.77 -14.92 -10.26
CA PHE A 51 -23.67 -13.97 -10.46
C PHE A 51 -23.76 -12.77 -9.51
N ILE A 52 -24.96 -12.25 -9.21
CA ILE A 52 -25.14 -11.16 -8.23
C ILE A 52 -24.70 -11.61 -6.83
N LYS A 53 -25.05 -12.82 -6.39
CA LYS A 53 -24.63 -13.35 -5.10
C LYS A 53 -23.11 -13.56 -5.03
N ILE A 54 -22.48 -14.07 -6.09
CA ILE A 54 -21.00 -14.14 -6.15
C ILE A 54 -20.39 -12.74 -6.12
N ALA A 55 -20.98 -11.76 -6.82
CA ALA A 55 -20.53 -10.37 -6.76
C ALA A 55 -20.58 -9.81 -5.33
N HIS A 56 -21.64 -10.09 -4.57
CA HIS A 56 -21.72 -9.73 -3.15
C HIS A 56 -20.72 -10.47 -2.27
N TYR A 57 -20.46 -11.76 -2.53
CA TYR A 57 -19.38 -12.49 -1.87
C TYR A 57 -18.02 -11.83 -2.12
N GLY A 58 -17.72 -11.48 -3.38
CA GLY A 58 -16.51 -10.77 -3.77
C GLY A 58 -16.39 -9.38 -3.13
N GLN A 59 -17.51 -8.67 -3.01
CA GLN A 59 -17.56 -7.41 -2.26
C GLN A 59 -17.24 -7.62 -0.79
N TYR A 60 -17.85 -8.61 -0.14
CA TYR A 60 -17.71 -8.85 1.29
C TYR A 60 -16.25 -9.16 1.66
N ILE A 61 -15.57 -10.00 0.88
CA ILE A 61 -14.15 -10.32 1.12
C ILE A 61 -13.21 -9.12 0.92
N GLN A 62 -13.59 -8.11 0.12
CA GLN A 62 -12.82 -6.88 -0.07
C GLN A 62 -13.10 -5.83 1.01
N GLU A 63 -14.22 -5.95 1.73
CA GLU A 63 -14.68 -4.99 2.73
C GLU A 63 -14.37 -5.43 4.16
N ASN A 64 -13.77 -6.61 4.34
CA ASN A 64 -13.42 -7.13 5.66
C ASN A 64 -11.90 -7.20 5.88
N LYS A 65 -11.44 -6.78 7.07
CA LYS A 65 -10.02 -6.75 7.43
C LYS A 65 -9.38 -8.15 7.40
N PHE A 66 -9.99 -9.13 8.06
CA PHE A 66 -9.43 -10.48 8.20
C PHE A 66 -9.30 -11.20 6.86
N THR A 67 -10.30 -11.08 6.00
CA THR A 67 -10.23 -11.64 4.64
C THR A 67 -9.12 -10.98 3.84
N THR A 68 -9.00 -9.66 3.90
CA THR A 68 -7.96 -8.91 3.18
C THR A 68 -6.54 -9.33 3.62
N GLU A 69 -6.32 -9.51 4.92
CA GLU A 69 -5.04 -9.98 5.46
C GLU A 69 -4.71 -11.39 4.97
N ILE A 70 -5.65 -12.33 4.99
CA ILE A 70 -5.44 -13.69 4.49
C ILE A 70 -5.18 -13.71 2.98
N LEU A 71 -5.90 -12.88 2.22
CA LEU A 71 -5.76 -12.76 0.77
C LEU A 71 -4.41 -12.17 0.34
N SER A 72 -3.67 -11.50 1.24
CA SER A 72 -2.37 -10.91 0.91
C SER A 72 -1.36 -11.95 0.36
N SER A 73 -1.39 -13.15 0.92
CA SER A 73 -0.58 -14.30 0.50
C SER A 73 -0.83 -14.71 -0.95
N LEU A 74 -2.09 -14.61 -1.43
CA LEU A 74 -2.47 -14.96 -2.79
C LEU A 74 -1.82 -14.03 -3.83
N TYR A 75 -1.55 -12.78 -3.48
CA TYR A 75 -0.84 -11.87 -4.39
C TYR A 75 0.63 -12.25 -4.57
N GLN A 76 1.26 -12.77 -3.52
CA GLN A 76 2.62 -13.28 -3.62
C GLN A 76 2.65 -14.56 -4.45
N GLU A 77 1.72 -15.50 -4.22
CA GLU A 77 1.57 -16.70 -5.06
C GLU A 77 1.37 -16.35 -6.54
N ALA A 78 0.53 -15.35 -6.84
CA ALA A 78 0.32 -14.89 -8.22
C ALA A 78 1.61 -14.37 -8.87
N ARG A 79 2.46 -13.65 -8.12
CA ARG A 79 3.76 -13.15 -8.59
C ARG A 79 4.72 -14.31 -8.85
N ASP A 80 4.74 -15.29 -7.95
CA ASP A 80 5.63 -16.45 -8.05
C ASP A 80 5.23 -17.37 -9.21
N ASP A 81 3.94 -17.65 -9.37
CA ASP A 81 3.40 -18.43 -10.49
C ASP A 81 3.70 -17.76 -11.85
N ALA A 82 3.65 -16.43 -11.92
CA ALA A 82 3.91 -15.70 -13.15
C ALA A 82 5.41 -15.62 -13.52
N LYS A 83 6.31 -15.85 -12.56
CA LYS A 83 7.75 -15.52 -12.69
C LYS A 83 8.42 -16.10 -13.94
N LEU A 84 8.15 -17.36 -14.29
CA LEU A 84 8.74 -18.01 -15.45
C LEU A 84 8.31 -17.34 -16.76
N TYR A 85 6.99 -17.16 -16.94
CA TYR A 85 6.43 -16.41 -18.06
C TYR A 85 7.00 -14.99 -18.13
N LEU A 86 7.10 -14.28 -16.99
CA LEU A 86 7.64 -12.93 -16.96
C LEU A 86 9.09 -12.84 -17.41
N ASN A 87 9.90 -13.83 -17.06
CA ASN A 87 11.29 -13.90 -17.51
C ASN A 87 11.37 -14.17 -19.02
N ALA A 88 10.58 -15.12 -19.54
CA ALA A 88 10.54 -15.43 -20.96
C ALA A 88 10.02 -14.24 -21.79
N TRP A 89 8.96 -13.56 -21.32
CA TRP A 89 8.45 -12.33 -21.91
C TRP A 89 9.51 -11.23 -21.97
N LYS A 90 10.21 -10.96 -20.85
CA LYS A 90 11.27 -9.94 -20.81
C LYS A 90 12.42 -10.27 -21.76
N LYS A 91 12.80 -11.55 -21.85
CA LYS A 91 13.80 -12.04 -22.80
C LYS A 91 13.36 -11.79 -24.24
N PHE A 92 12.13 -12.16 -24.58
CA PHE A 92 11.56 -11.91 -25.90
C PHE A 92 11.52 -10.43 -26.25
N VAL A 93 10.97 -9.56 -25.38
CA VAL A 93 10.91 -8.11 -25.65
C VAL A 93 12.30 -7.50 -25.80
N LYS A 94 13.28 -7.97 -25.03
CA LYS A 94 14.69 -7.52 -25.17
C LYS A 94 15.26 -7.90 -26.54
N VAL A 95 15.02 -9.13 -26.99
CA VAL A 95 15.42 -9.60 -28.32
C VAL A 95 14.69 -8.80 -29.40
N TRP A 96 13.37 -8.69 -29.32
CA TRP A 96 12.55 -7.92 -30.26
C TRP A 96 13.02 -6.47 -30.38
N LYS A 97 13.27 -5.77 -29.26
CA LYS A 97 13.75 -4.38 -29.27
C LYS A 97 15.09 -4.22 -29.99
N LYS A 98 15.99 -5.20 -29.89
CA LYS A 98 17.29 -5.19 -30.58
C LYS A 98 17.10 -5.13 -32.10
N TYR A 99 16.13 -5.86 -32.64
CA TYR A 99 15.91 -5.97 -34.08
C TYR A 99 14.86 -5.01 -34.63
N ALA A 100 13.89 -4.58 -33.82
CA ALA A 100 12.77 -3.75 -34.25
C ALA A 100 13.23 -2.43 -34.88
N LYS A 101 14.26 -1.79 -34.31
CA LYS A 101 14.80 -0.53 -34.81
C LYS A 101 15.44 -0.70 -36.20
N ASP A 102 16.30 -1.71 -36.36
CA ASP A 102 16.98 -2.02 -37.63
C ASP A 102 15.96 -2.35 -38.73
N LEU A 103 14.93 -3.13 -38.41
CA LEU A 103 13.87 -3.47 -39.38
C LEU A 103 13.10 -2.24 -39.86
N ILE A 104 12.79 -1.29 -38.95
CA ILE A 104 12.13 -0.02 -39.32
C ILE A 104 13.04 0.83 -40.21
N GLU A 105 14.33 0.92 -39.90
CA GLU A 105 15.30 1.70 -40.67
C GLU A 105 15.45 1.14 -42.08
N LYS A 106 15.67 -0.17 -42.22
CA LYS A 106 15.71 -0.86 -43.52
C LYS A 106 14.41 -0.68 -44.31
N ALA A 107 13.25 -0.74 -43.65
CA ALA A 107 11.96 -0.58 -44.33
C ALA A 107 11.82 0.80 -44.96
N LYS A 108 12.30 1.85 -44.26
CA LYS A 108 12.34 3.22 -44.78
C LYS A 108 13.30 3.35 -45.97
N GLU A 109 14.47 2.71 -45.92
CA GLU A 109 15.47 2.77 -46.99
C GLU A 109 14.97 2.18 -48.31
N VAL A 110 14.21 1.08 -48.25
CA VAL A 110 13.63 0.44 -49.45
C VAL A 110 12.27 1.00 -49.85
N GLY A 111 11.76 1.99 -49.12
CA GLY A 111 10.50 2.66 -49.44
C GLY A 111 9.23 1.89 -49.08
N ILE A 112 9.30 0.89 -48.18
CA ILE A 112 8.10 0.27 -47.60
C ILE A 112 7.44 1.30 -46.69
N LYS A 113 6.14 1.54 -46.89
CA LYS A 113 5.33 2.49 -46.11
C LYS A 113 4.07 1.80 -45.60
N ASP A 114 3.55 2.33 -44.48
CA ASP A 114 2.20 2.00 -44.04
C ASP A 114 1.19 2.56 -45.03
N ASP A 115 0.12 1.82 -45.31
CA ASP A 115 -0.98 2.30 -46.14
C ASP A 115 -2.02 2.99 -45.25
N PRO A 116 -2.22 4.31 -45.35
CA PRO A 116 -3.17 5.04 -44.51
C PRO A 116 -4.63 4.60 -44.71
N ASN A 117 -4.94 3.93 -45.83
CA ASN A 117 -6.29 3.46 -46.15
C ASN A 117 -6.52 2.00 -45.75
N ASN A 118 -5.47 1.27 -45.37
CA ASN A 118 -5.57 -0.12 -44.92
C ASN A 118 -5.08 -0.25 -43.48
N PRO A 119 -6.00 -0.34 -42.50
CA PRO A 119 -5.64 -0.50 -41.08
C PRO A 119 -4.81 -1.75 -40.79
N LEU A 120 -4.79 -2.73 -41.69
CA LEU A 120 -3.98 -3.95 -41.58
C LEU A 120 -2.53 -3.77 -42.06
N SER A 121 -2.23 -2.62 -42.68
CA SER A 121 -0.92 -2.27 -43.25
C SER A 121 -0.27 -1.14 -42.43
N ASN A 122 -0.30 -1.28 -41.10
CA ASN A 122 0.19 -0.28 -40.14
C ASN A 122 1.38 -0.81 -39.31
N GLU A 123 2.19 -1.71 -39.87
CA GLU A 123 3.24 -2.42 -39.16
C GLU A 123 4.34 -1.48 -38.69
N ILE A 124 4.75 -0.51 -39.51
CA ILE A 124 5.83 0.42 -39.14
C ILE A 124 5.37 1.28 -37.97
N ALA A 125 4.16 1.85 -38.04
CA ALA A 125 3.56 2.61 -36.95
C ALA A 125 3.36 1.76 -35.69
N ALA A 126 2.92 0.50 -35.83
CA ALA A 126 2.72 -0.41 -34.71
C ALA A 126 4.05 -0.75 -34.02
N ILE A 127 5.09 -1.12 -34.77
CA ILE A 127 6.42 -1.41 -34.22
C ILE A 127 7.01 -0.14 -33.58
N THR A 128 6.91 1.01 -34.25
CA THR A 128 7.44 2.30 -33.76
C THR A 128 6.78 2.70 -32.44
N SER A 129 5.44 2.68 -32.39
CA SER A 129 4.68 3.01 -31.18
C SER A 129 5.07 2.11 -30.00
N LYS A 130 5.28 0.81 -30.25
CA LYS A 130 5.67 -0.15 -29.21
C LYS A 130 7.13 -0.03 -28.80
N PHE A 131 8.00 0.39 -29.71
CA PHE A 131 9.40 0.67 -29.40
C PHE A 131 9.53 1.90 -28.49
N GLU A 132 8.72 2.94 -28.74
CA GLU A 132 8.71 4.20 -28.00
C GLU A 132 7.95 4.13 -26.66
N GLN A 133 6.97 3.23 -26.54
CA GLN A 133 6.25 3.03 -25.28
C GLN A 133 7.21 2.57 -24.15
N LYS A 134 7.22 3.32 -23.04
CA LYS A 134 7.81 2.85 -21.78
C LYS A 134 7.10 1.58 -21.35
N GLU A 135 7.89 0.59 -20.91
CA GLU A 135 7.51 -0.78 -20.55
C GLU A 135 5.99 -1.01 -20.42
N THR A 136 5.43 -1.67 -21.43
CA THR A 136 4.02 -2.05 -21.45
C THR A 136 3.78 -3.14 -20.41
N SER A 137 2.66 -3.06 -19.69
CA SER A 137 2.32 -4.07 -18.70
C SER A 137 2.25 -5.45 -19.37
N ILE A 138 2.91 -6.44 -18.76
CA ILE A 138 2.93 -7.86 -19.19
C ILE A 138 1.54 -8.50 -19.17
N TRP A 139 0.65 -7.96 -18.35
CA TRP A 139 -0.75 -8.33 -18.26
C TRP A 139 -1.57 -7.64 -19.34
N GLU A 140 -1.00 -6.57 -19.91
CA GLU A 140 -1.46 -5.52 -20.84
C GLU A 140 -1.46 -5.90 -22.31
N THR A 141 -0.46 -6.67 -22.68
CA THR A 141 -0.08 -6.84 -24.08
C THR A 141 0.08 -8.32 -24.38
N ASP A 142 -0.53 -8.78 -25.47
CA ASP A 142 -0.28 -10.10 -26.05
C ASP A 142 1.08 -10.12 -26.77
N LEU A 143 1.82 -11.22 -26.70
CA LEU A 143 3.07 -11.44 -27.43
C LEU A 143 2.87 -11.21 -28.93
N SER A 144 1.69 -11.58 -29.44
CA SER A 144 1.34 -11.41 -30.86
C SER A 144 1.38 -9.96 -31.33
N TYR A 145 1.16 -8.98 -30.44
CA TYR A 145 1.23 -7.55 -30.79
C TYR A 145 2.65 -7.10 -31.14
N TYR A 146 3.69 -7.81 -30.68
CA TYR A 146 5.08 -7.53 -31.06
C TYR A 146 5.49 -8.36 -32.27
N TYR A 147 5.15 -9.66 -32.26
CA TYR A 147 5.63 -10.61 -33.26
C TYR A 147 4.94 -10.43 -34.62
N ARG A 148 3.60 -10.27 -34.66
CA ARG A 148 2.87 -10.21 -35.95
C ARG A 148 3.28 -9.03 -36.82
N PRO A 149 3.30 -7.77 -36.34
CA PRO A 149 3.74 -6.65 -37.18
C PRO A 149 5.17 -6.82 -37.69
N TYR A 150 6.06 -7.36 -36.86
CA TYR A 150 7.44 -7.65 -37.23
C TYR A 150 7.52 -8.71 -38.35
N GLN A 151 6.78 -9.82 -38.21
CA GLN A 151 6.69 -10.88 -39.22
C GLN A 151 6.10 -10.36 -40.53
N THR A 152 5.00 -9.60 -40.47
CA THR A 152 4.36 -9.06 -41.66
C THR A 152 5.27 -8.08 -42.39
N LEU A 153 6.03 -7.25 -41.66
CA LEU A 153 6.99 -6.34 -42.29
C LEU A 153 8.09 -7.12 -43.03
N ILE A 154 8.59 -8.22 -42.47
CA ILE A 154 9.52 -9.13 -43.18
C ILE A 154 8.90 -9.69 -44.46
N TRP A 155 7.60 -10.04 -44.45
CA TRP A 155 6.93 -10.52 -45.66
C TRP A 155 6.84 -9.44 -46.74
N LYS A 156 6.60 -8.18 -46.38
CA LYS A 156 6.61 -7.06 -47.34
C LYS A 156 7.96 -6.91 -48.05
N PHE A 157 9.09 -7.15 -47.37
CA PHE A 157 10.41 -7.20 -48.03
C PHE A 157 10.51 -8.32 -49.07
N LYS A 158 9.88 -9.47 -48.83
CA LYS A 158 9.82 -10.57 -49.81
C LYS A 158 8.98 -10.20 -51.02
N GLU A 159 7.84 -9.53 -50.81
CA GLU A 159 6.94 -9.09 -51.89
C GLU A 159 7.60 -8.09 -52.86
N ILE A 160 8.55 -7.28 -52.37
CA ILE A 160 9.27 -6.30 -53.21
C ILE A 160 10.67 -6.80 -53.66
N ASP A 161 10.95 -8.09 -53.54
CA ASP A 161 12.24 -8.72 -53.91
C ASP A 161 13.46 -8.08 -53.22
N LYS A 162 13.31 -7.73 -51.93
CA LYS A 162 14.37 -7.14 -51.08
C LYS A 162 14.71 -8.00 -49.86
N ALA A 163 14.32 -9.28 -49.86
CA ALA A 163 14.55 -10.20 -48.75
C ALA A 163 16.04 -10.35 -48.37
N ASN A 164 16.96 -10.20 -49.33
CA ASN A 164 18.41 -10.29 -49.10
C ASN A 164 18.94 -9.23 -48.12
N LEU A 165 18.26 -8.10 -47.94
CA LEU A 165 18.64 -7.07 -46.95
C LEU A 165 18.35 -7.48 -45.51
N LEU A 166 17.57 -8.55 -45.33
CA LEU A 166 17.17 -9.08 -44.04
C LEU A 166 18.05 -10.24 -43.57
N VAL A 167 18.92 -10.78 -44.43
CA VAL A 167 19.78 -11.92 -44.14
C VAL A 167 21.19 -11.43 -43.80
N PRO A 168 21.81 -11.89 -42.69
CA PRO A 168 21.30 -12.87 -41.73
C PRO A 168 20.55 -12.27 -40.51
N GLU A 169 20.44 -10.95 -40.39
CA GLU A 169 20.07 -10.31 -39.12
C GLU A 169 18.62 -10.57 -38.67
N HIS A 170 17.68 -10.63 -39.61
CA HIS A 170 16.25 -10.84 -39.31
C HIS A 170 15.73 -12.19 -39.81
N VAL A 171 16.41 -12.78 -40.79
CA VAL A 171 16.07 -14.06 -41.41
C VAL A 171 17.33 -14.92 -41.50
N GLU A 172 17.26 -16.15 -40.99
CA GLU A 172 18.38 -17.09 -41.02
C GLU A 172 18.72 -17.53 -42.46
N ALA A 173 20.01 -17.55 -42.78
CA ALA A 173 20.50 -17.80 -44.14
C ALA A 173 20.22 -19.22 -44.68
N GLN A 174 20.14 -20.22 -43.79
CA GLN A 174 19.98 -21.63 -44.18
C GLN A 174 18.53 -22.09 -44.19
N GLU A 175 17.72 -21.65 -43.21
CA GLU A 175 16.35 -22.13 -43.02
C GLU A 175 15.27 -21.10 -43.36
N GLY A 176 15.64 -19.84 -43.61
CA GLY A 176 14.69 -18.76 -43.90
C GLY A 176 13.78 -18.40 -42.71
N MET A 177 14.14 -18.86 -41.51
CA MET A 177 13.39 -18.66 -40.27
C MET A 177 13.60 -17.24 -39.74
N ILE A 178 12.55 -16.67 -39.16
CA ILE A 178 12.63 -15.33 -38.55
C ILE A 178 13.42 -15.42 -37.24
N VAL A 179 14.49 -14.64 -37.11
CA VAL A 179 15.45 -14.72 -35.99
C VAL A 179 14.81 -14.55 -34.60
N ILE A 180 13.73 -13.78 -34.49
CA ILE A 180 13.03 -13.59 -33.20
C ILE A 180 12.03 -14.71 -32.87
N TYR A 181 11.74 -15.61 -33.81
CA TYR A 181 10.70 -16.64 -33.66
C TYR A 181 11.00 -17.63 -32.52
N PRO A 182 12.22 -18.16 -32.35
CA PRO A 182 12.50 -19.07 -31.23
C PRO A 182 12.20 -18.45 -29.86
N SER A 183 12.55 -17.16 -29.67
CA SER A 183 12.26 -16.46 -28.43
C SER A 183 10.78 -16.13 -28.24
N TYR A 184 10.05 -15.92 -29.34
CA TYR A 184 8.59 -15.75 -29.31
C TYR A 184 7.90 -17.05 -28.89
N VAL A 185 8.30 -18.19 -29.47
CA VAL A 185 7.76 -19.51 -29.13
C VAL A 185 8.03 -19.84 -27.66
N GLU A 186 9.26 -19.63 -27.18
CA GLU A 186 9.61 -19.85 -25.76
C GLU A 186 8.70 -19.04 -24.82
N ALA A 187 8.46 -17.76 -25.12
CA ALA A 187 7.57 -16.93 -24.33
C ALA A 187 6.10 -17.34 -24.44
N SER A 188 5.66 -17.79 -25.62
CA SER A 188 4.31 -18.28 -25.86
C SER A 188 4.04 -19.59 -25.11
N ASP A 189 5.00 -20.51 -25.11
CA ASP A 189 4.90 -21.78 -24.39
C ASP A 189 4.81 -21.54 -22.87
N GLU A 190 5.63 -20.63 -22.33
CA GLU A 190 5.54 -20.26 -20.91
C GLU A 190 4.22 -19.55 -20.57
N TRP A 191 3.67 -18.76 -21.50
CA TRP A 191 2.33 -18.19 -21.35
C TRP A 191 1.26 -19.27 -21.29
N ASP A 192 1.30 -20.26 -22.17
CA ASP A 192 0.32 -21.34 -22.20
C ASP A 192 0.40 -22.22 -20.95
N LYS A 193 1.61 -22.53 -20.47
CA LYS A 193 1.84 -23.20 -19.19
C LYS A 193 1.24 -22.40 -18.03
N PHE A 194 1.52 -21.09 -17.99
CA PHE A 194 1.00 -20.19 -16.95
C PHE A 194 -0.53 -20.05 -17.02
N LYS A 195 -1.09 -19.94 -18.23
CA LYS A 195 -2.54 -19.86 -18.47
C LYS A 195 -3.24 -21.13 -18.02
N TYR A 196 -2.65 -22.30 -18.27
CA TYR A 196 -3.19 -23.56 -17.79
C TYR A 196 -3.09 -23.67 -16.27
N SER A 197 -1.93 -23.35 -15.69
CA SER A 197 -1.70 -23.51 -14.26
C SER A 197 -2.53 -22.56 -13.41
N ARG A 198 -2.71 -21.29 -13.82
CA ARG A 198 -3.47 -20.30 -13.06
C ARG A 198 -4.94 -20.68 -12.90
N GLU A 199 -5.54 -21.38 -13.87
CA GLU A 199 -6.94 -21.80 -13.82
C GLU A 199 -7.22 -22.76 -12.65
N ALA A 200 -6.19 -23.38 -12.08
CA ALA A 200 -6.27 -24.24 -10.89
C ALA A 200 -6.02 -23.49 -9.56
N LYS A 201 -5.63 -22.22 -9.60
CA LYS A 201 -5.15 -21.48 -8.41
C LYS A 201 -6.27 -20.73 -7.69
N ALA A 202 -6.08 -20.51 -6.39
CA ALA A 202 -7.01 -19.75 -5.55
C ALA A 202 -6.92 -18.24 -5.83
N TRP A 203 -5.72 -17.71 -6.08
CA TRP A 203 -5.54 -16.29 -6.42
C TRP A 203 -6.26 -15.90 -7.71
N TRP A 204 -6.35 -16.81 -8.69
CA TRP A 204 -7.09 -16.59 -9.93
C TRP A 204 -8.61 -16.59 -9.69
N ALA A 205 -9.10 -17.52 -8.87
CA ALA A 205 -10.50 -17.51 -8.46
C ALA A 205 -10.88 -16.22 -7.74
N HIS A 206 -10.03 -15.76 -6.80
CA HIS A 206 -10.16 -14.47 -6.15
C HIS A 206 -10.22 -13.31 -7.15
N TYR A 207 -9.28 -13.25 -8.11
CA TYR A 207 -9.27 -12.22 -9.14
C TYR A 207 -10.56 -12.17 -9.96
N GLN A 208 -11.09 -13.33 -10.40
CA GLN A 208 -12.32 -13.39 -11.22
C GLN A 208 -13.58 -13.01 -10.44
N ILE A 209 -13.66 -13.40 -9.16
CA ILE A 209 -14.78 -13.06 -8.26
C ILE A 209 -14.77 -11.56 -7.94
N CYS A 210 -13.61 -10.99 -7.65
CA CYS A 210 -13.46 -9.55 -7.41
C CYS A 210 -13.74 -8.73 -8.67
N ARG A 211 -13.33 -9.22 -9.85
CA ARG A 211 -13.66 -8.60 -11.13
C ARG A 211 -15.17 -8.58 -11.38
N LEU A 212 -15.86 -9.69 -11.10
CA LEU A 212 -17.32 -9.78 -11.17
C LEU A 212 -17.97 -8.79 -10.22
N ALA A 213 -17.52 -8.73 -8.96
CA ALA A 213 -18.03 -7.81 -7.96
C ALA A 213 -17.96 -6.35 -8.41
N VAL A 214 -16.81 -5.94 -8.95
CA VAL A 214 -16.60 -4.58 -9.43
C VAL A 214 -17.47 -4.27 -10.65
N GLY A 215 -17.58 -5.22 -11.59
CA GLY A 215 -18.38 -5.05 -12.81
C GLY A 215 -19.88 -4.98 -12.54
N VAL A 216 -20.43 -5.98 -11.83
CA VAL A 216 -21.87 -6.10 -11.59
C VAL A 216 -22.39 -5.05 -10.60
N LEU A 217 -21.60 -4.69 -9.58
CA LEU A 217 -22.01 -3.73 -8.55
C LEU A 217 -21.63 -2.27 -8.89
N GLY A 218 -20.99 -2.03 -10.03
CA GLY A 218 -20.62 -0.67 -10.49
C GLY A 218 -19.63 0.06 -9.58
N LYS A 219 -18.65 -0.66 -9.02
CA LYS A 219 -17.69 -0.07 -8.06
C LYS A 219 -16.65 0.84 -8.73
N LYS A 220 -16.14 1.84 -8.00
CA LYS A 220 -15.17 2.84 -8.51
C LYS A 220 -13.83 2.22 -8.94
N GLU A 221 -13.51 1.04 -8.41
CA GLU A 221 -12.31 0.26 -8.71
C GLU A 221 -12.31 -0.39 -10.10
N GLU A 222 -13.35 -0.17 -10.92
CA GLU A 222 -13.47 -0.69 -12.30
C GLU A 222 -12.19 -0.49 -13.12
N ARG A 223 -11.52 0.66 -12.98
CA ARG A 223 -10.29 0.96 -13.73
C ARG A 223 -9.13 0.00 -13.45
N GLN A 224 -9.13 -0.72 -12.33
CA GLN A 224 -8.08 -1.69 -11.96
C GLN A 224 -8.30 -3.05 -12.66
N TYR A 225 -9.56 -3.42 -12.94
CA TYR A 225 -9.92 -4.72 -13.50
C TYR A 225 -10.26 -4.68 -15.00
N PHE A 226 -10.66 -3.51 -15.52
CA PHE A 226 -11.07 -3.33 -16.91
C PHE A 226 -10.27 -2.23 -17.58
N LYS A 227 -9.53 -2.60 -18.61
CA LYS A 227 -8.67 -1.69 -19.34
C LYS A 227 -9.35 -1.35 -20.67
N ARG A 228 -9.42 -0.05 -20.97
CA ARG A 228 -10.34 0.51 -21.99
C ARG A 228 -10.10 -0.03 -23.41
N ASP A 229 -8.90 -0.49 -23.72
CA ASP A 229 -8.50 -0.83 -25.09
C ASP A 229 -8.49 -2.34 -25.39
N ARG A 230 -9.11 -3.17 -24.53
CA ARG A 230 -9.17 -4.63 -24.70
C ARG A 230 -10.57 -5.09 -25.08
N ILE A 231 -10.68 -5.74 -26.24
CA ILE A 231 -11.94 -6.35 -26.73
C ILE A 231 -12.54 -7.32 -25.71
N ILE A 232 -11.69 -8.13 -25.06
CA ILE A 232 -12.13 -9.07 -24.02
C ILE A 232 -12.76 -8.31 -22.84
N ASP A 233 -12.17 -7.19 -22.42
CA ASP A 233 -12.71 -6.38 -21.32
C ASP A 233 -14.03 -5.71 -21.71
N ALA A 234 -14.21 -5.36 -22.99
CA ALA A 234 -15.49 -4.89 -23.50
C ALA A 234 -16.58 -5.97 -23.43
N PHE A 235 -16.25 -7.24 -23.72
CA PHE A 235 -17.18 -8.35 -23.53
C PHE A 235 -17.54 -8.55 -22.06
N TYR A 236 -16.56 -8.50 -21.13
CA TYR A 236 -16.86 -8.58 -19.70
C TYR A 236 -17.76 -7.43 -19.24
N LYS A 237 -17.47 -6.18 -19.62
CA LYS A 237 -18.31 -5.03 -19.27
C LYS A 237 -19.74 -5.19 -19.77
N PHE A 238 -19.90 -5.55 -21.04
CA PHE A 238 -21.20 -5.79 -21.63
C PHE A 238 -21.99 -6.85 -20.85
N GLU A 239 -21.36 -8.01 -20.54
CA GLU A 239 -22.05 -9.07 -19.82
C GLU A 239 -22.34 -8.73 -18.35
N PHE A 240 -21.44 -8.00 -17.68
CA PHE A 240 -21.69 -7.54 -16.31
C PHE A 240 -22.82 -6.50 -16.25
N ASP A 241 -22.91 -5.59 -17.22
CA ASP A 241 -24.01 -4.64 -17.34
C ASP A 241 -25.35 -5.36 -17.57
N GLU A 242 -25.36 -6.41 -18.40
CA GLU A 242 -26.56 -7.21 -18.64
C GLU A 242 -26.99 -7.97 -17.38
N VAL A 243 -26.05 -8.57 -16.63
CA VAL A 243 -26.35 -9.19 -15.34
C VAL A 243 -26.90 -8.17 -14.34
N ALA A 244 -26.31 -6.99 -14.25
CA ALA A 244 -26.76 -5.92 -13.36
C ALA A 244 -28.19 -5.44 -13.70
N ARG A 245 -28.61 -5.55 -14.96
CA ARG A 245 -29.98 -5.26 -15.43
C ARG A 245 -30.95 -6.44 -15.29
N GLY A 246 -30.46 -7.62 -14.90
CA GLY A 246 -31.28 -8.84 -14.79
C GLY A 246 -31.43 -9.64 -16.08
N ASN A 247 -30.57 -9.41 -17.07
CA ASN A 247 -30.61 -10.09 -18.38
C ASN A 247 -29.55 -11.20 -18.47
N VAL A 248 -29.96 -12.43 -18.82
CA VAL A 248 -29.03 -13.57 -19.07
C VAL A 248 -29.45 -14.47 -20.26
N ASN A 249 -30.41 -14.04 -21.08
CA ASN A 249 -31.00 -14.85 -22.15
C ASN A 249 -30.09 -15.08 -23.38
N ARG A 250 -28.79 -14.84 -23.26
CA ARG A 250 -27.81 -15.02 -24.34
C ARG A 250 -26.73 -16.03 -23.92
N SER A 251 -26.18 -16.70 -24.93
CA SER A 251 -25.01 -17.56 -24.75
C SER A 251 -23.86 -16.71 -24.19
N PRO A 252 -23.26 -17.08 -23.05
CA PRO A 252 -22.19 -16.30 -22.46
C PRO A 252 -20.96 -16.25 -23.37
N ILE A 253 -20.39 -15.07 -23.49
CA ILE A 253 -19.09 -14.82 -24.11
C ILE A 253 -17.98 -15.06 -23.09
N VAL A 254 -18.15 -14.61 -21.84
CA VAL A 254 -17.14 -14.72 -20.77
C VAL A 254 -17.71 -15.21 -19.43
N LEU A 255 -19.01 -15.01 -19.17
CA LEU A 255 -19.70 -15.42 -17.94
C LEU A 255 -20.19 -16.88 -17.96
N HIS A 256 -19.24 -17.80 -17.81
CA HIS A 256 -19.50 -19.24 -17.74
C HIS A 256 -19.81 -19.68 -16.31
N GLU A 257 -21.05 -20.12 -16.07
CA GLU A 257 -21.54 -20.50 -14.74
C GLU A 257 -20.74 -21.65 -14.11
N ASP A 258 -20.41 -22.67 -14.90
CA ASP A 258 -19.58 -23.81 -14.51
C ASP A 258 -18.19 -23.38 -13.99
N LYS A 259 -17.56 -22.40 -14.65
CA LYS A 259 -16.27 -21.85 -14.19
C LYS A 259 -16.42 -21.12 -12.86
N TYR A 260 -17.45 -20.28 -12.72
CA TYR A 260 -17.68 -19.53 -11.49
C TYR A 260 -18.04 -20.44 -10.31
N LYS A 261 -18.76 -21.55 -10.53
CA LYS A 261 -18.98 -22.60 -9.51
C LYS A 261 -17.66 -23.19 -9.01
N VAL A 262 -16.73 -23.49 -9.90
CA VAL A 262 -15.40 -23.99 -9.54
C VAL A 262 -14.60 -22.94 -8.79
N TRP A 263 -14.61 -21.70 -9.25
CA TRP A 263 -13.87 -20.60 -8.64
C TRP A 263 -14.38 -20.24 -7.24
N ILE A 264 -15.69 -20.10 -7.04
CA ILE A 264 -16.25 -19.77 -5.72
C ILE A 264 -15.96 -20.85 -4.71
N LYS A 265 -16.14 -22.12 -5.07
CA LYS A 265 -15.81 -23.27 -4.23
C LYS A 265 -14.33 -23.29 -3.85
N ARG A 266 -13.44 -23.07 -4.82
CA ARG A 266 -12.00 -23.05 -4.57
C ARG A 266 -11.61 -21.91 -3.63
N LEU A 267 -12.12 -20.70 -3.85
CA LEU A 267 -11.83 -19.56 -3.00
C LEU A 267 -12.38 -19.77 -1.59
N HIS A 268 -13.60 -20.28 -1.47
CA HIS A 268 -14.23 -20.58 -0.20
C HIS A 268 -13.41 -21.62 0.60
N ASN A 269 -13.05 -22.73 -0.03
CA ASN A 269 -12.21 -23.77 0.58
C ASN A 269 -10.80 -23.29 0.93
N TYR A 270 -10.29 -22.26 0.24
CA TYR A 270 -9.04 -21.60 0.62
C TYR A 270 -9.21 -20.71 1.86
N LEU A 271 -10.26 -19.90 1.90
CA LEU A 271 -10.49 -18.86 2.90
C LEU A 271 -10.94 -19.41 4.25
N ILE A 272 -11.96 -20.29 4.27
CA ILE A 272 -12.62 -20.69 5.52
C ILE A 272 -11.67 -21.36 6.51
N PRO A 273 -10.85 -22.36 6.14
CA PRO A 273 -9.93 -22.99 7.10
C PRO A 273 -8.90 -22.01 7.67
N ARG A 274 -8.47 -21.04 6.86
CA ARG A 274 -7.51 -20.01 7.29
C ARG A 274 -8.16 -19.02 8.26
N LEU A 275 -9.39 -18.57 7.96
CA LEU A 275 -10.15 -17.72 8.88
C LEU A 275 -10.47 -18.44 10.19
N GLN A 276 -10.85 -19.72 10.13
CA GLN A 276 -11.07 -20.55 11.31
C GLN A 276 -9.81 -20.70 12.15
N SER A 277 -8.64 -20.88 11.52
CA SER A 277 -7.36 -20.91 12.26
C SER A 277 -7.06 -19.61 13.01
N VAL A 278 -7.52 -18.46 12.50
CA VAL A 278 -7.41 -17.16 13.20
C VAL A 278 -8.38 -17.08 14.39
N VAL A 279 -9.53 -17.79 14.32
CA VAL A 279 -10.54 -17.86 15.40
C VAL A 279 -10.17 -18.89 16.48
N GLU A 280 -9.54 -20.00 16.09
CA GLU A 280 -9.17 -21.13 16.96
C GLU A 280 -7.86 -20.91 17.73
N VAL A 281 -7.06 -19.92 17.33
CA VAL A 281 -6.04 -19.37 18.22
C VAL A 281 -6.81 -18.65 19.33
N PRO A 282 -6.82 -19.14 20.59
CA PRO A 282 -7.50 -18.47 21.68
C PRO A 282 -6.90 -17.08 21.76
N GLN A 283 -7.69 -16.04 21.39
CA GLN A 283 -7.27 -14.65 21.18
C GLN A 283 -5.84 -14.43 21.68
N ARG A 284 -4.85 -14.83 20.86
CA ARG A 284 -3.46 -14.62 21.24
C ARG A 284 -3.34 -13.14 21.08
N ILE A 285 -3.40 -12.47 22.24
CA ILE A 285 -2.83 -11.17 22.55
C ILE A 285 -2.76 -10.36 21.26
N GLU A 286 -3.75 -9.47 21.02
CA GLU A 286 -3.59 -8.33 20.10
C GLU A 286 -2.11 -8.02 20.13
N THR A 287 -1.35 -8.24 19.05
CA THR A 287 0.10 -8.10 19.09
C THR A 287 0.35 -6.68 19.53
N VAL A 288 0.57 -6.53 20.83
CA VAL A 288 0.53 -5.23 21.48
C VAL A 288 1.74 -4.57 20.88
N ASP A 289 1.51 -3.51 20.12
CA ASP A 289 2.61 -2.70 19.66
C ASP A 289 3.18 -2.03 20.90
N TYR A 290 4.15 -2.70 21.51
CA TYR A 290 4.82 -2.24 22.71
C TYR A 290 5.66 -0.98 22.45
N PHE A 291 5.77 -0.55 21.18
CA PHE A 291 6.34 0.72 20.77
C PHE A 291 5.29 1.87 20.72
N ASP A 292 3.99 1.58 20.78
CA ASP A 292 2.95 2.62 20.81
C ASP A 292 2.85 3.30 22.19
N THR A 293 3.41 4.50 22.25
CA THR A 293 3.39 5.35 23.45
C THR A 293 1.98 5.73 23.93
N ALA A 294 0.98 5.79 23.04
CA ALA A 294 -0.40 6.12 23.41
C ALA A 294 -1.08 4.95 24.12
N THR A 295 -0.96 3.75 23.54
CA THR A 295 -1.45 2.50 24.14
C THR A 295 -0.76 2.23 25.48
N ARG A 296 0.55 2.42 25.58
CA ARG A 296 1.30 2.33 26.85
C ARG A 296 0.75 3.27 27.92
N ARG A 297 0.54 4.54 27.58
CA ARG A 297 -0.02 5.54 28.51
C ARG A 297 -1.40 5.10 28.98
N GLY A 298 -2.24 4.61 28.06
CA GLY A 298 -3.56 4.06 28.40
C GLY A 298 -3.51 2.91 29.41
N VAL A 299 -2.60 1.95 29.23
CA VAL A 299 -2.39 0.83 30.16
C VAL A 299 -1.84 1.32 31.51
N GLU A 300 -0.91 2.27 31.53
CA GLU A 300 -0.42 2.90 32.77
C GLU A 300 -1.57 3.59 33.52
N LYS A 301 -2.47 4.30 32.82
CA LYS A 301 -3.65 4.92 33.45
C LYS A 301 -4.54 3.90 34.13
N LYS A 302 -4.84 2.79 33.42
CA LYS A 302 -5.64 1.70 33.96
C LYS A 302 -4.97 1.05 35.17
N TRP A 303 -3.66 0.78 35.06
CA TRP A 303 -2.87 0.15 36.11
C TRP A 303 -2.87 0.97 37.41
N ASP A 304 -2.63 2.29 37.33
CA ASP A 304 -2.58 3.17 38.50
C ASP A 304 -3.90 3.14 39.30
N VAL A 305 -5.04 3.22 38.59
CA VAL A 305 -6.38 3.17 39.22
C VAL A 305 -6.65 1.79 39.80
N LEU A 306 -6.36 0.73 39.04
CA LEU A 306 -6.60 -0.65 39.44
C LEU A 306 -5.78 -1.05 40.68
N GLN A 307 -4.54 -0.57 40.79
CA GLN A 307 -3.67 -0.82 41.94
C GLN A 307 -4.26 -0.27 43.24
N VAL A 308 -4.87 0.92 43.18
CA VAL A 308 -5.51 1.54 44.35
C VAL A 308 -6.78 0.78 44.73
N VAL A 309 -7.61 0.42 43.73
CA VAL A 309 -8.82 -0.40 43.94
C VAL A 309 -8.45 -1.74 44.59
N TRP A 310 -7.46 -2.44 44.03
CA TRP A 310 -6.96 -3.72 44.54
C TRP A 310 -6.43 -3.61 45.98
N SER A 311 -5.64 -2.58 46.27
CA SER A 311 -5.10 -2.35 47.62
C SER A 311 -6.19 -2.14 48.66
N VAL A 312 -7.25 -1.40 48.32
CA VAL A 312 -8.39 -1.20 49.24
C VAL A 312 -9.20 -2.47 49.39
N TYR A 313 -9.39 -3.23 48.32
CA TYR A 313 -10.06 -4.53 48.33
C TYR A 313 -9.36 -5.55 49.24
N GLU A 314 -8.05 -5.72 49.09
CA GLU A 314 -7.25 -6.61 49.95
C GLU A 314 -7.25 -6.13 51.41
N ALA A 315 -7.12 -4.83 51.66
CA ALA A 315 -7.17 -4.27 53.02
C ALA A 315 -8.54 -4.42 53.69
N SER A 316 -9.61 -4.54 52.89
CA SER A 316 -10.98 -4.74 53.37
C SER A 316 -11.34 -6.22 53.50
N SER A 317 -10.34 -7.11 53.54
CA SER A 317 -10.53 -8.57 53.62
C SER A 317 -11.42 -9.12 52.50
N ARG A 318 -11.30 -8.55 51.29
CA ARG A 318 -12.04 -8.98 50.09
C ARG A 318 -13.56 -8.88 50.23
N ALA A 319 -14.04 -7.77 50.79
CA ALA A 319 -15.48 -7.49 50.86
C ALA A 319 -16.11 -7.33 49.47
N ASP A 320 -17.39 -7.70 49.35
CA ASP A 320 -18.23 -7.50 48.14
C ASP A 320 -18.34 -6.03 47.72
N SER A 321 -18.12 -5.12 48.66
CA SER A 321 -18.21 -3.67 48.47
C SER A 321 -17.07 -2.96 49.19
N ILE A 322 -16.50 -1.95 48.53
CA ILE A 322 -15.36 -1.18 49.06
C ILE A 322 -15.54 0.32 48.85
N MET A 323 -14.91 1.10 49.73
CA MET A 323 -14.84 2.56 49.62
C MET A 323 -13.42 3.00 49.31
N VAL A 324 -13.18 3.45 48.07
CA VAL A 324 -11.87 3.89 47.60
C VAL A 324 -11.73 5.41 47.78
N PRO A 325 -10.84 5.92 48.65
CA PRO A 325 -10.73 7.35 48.88
C PRO A 325 -10.30 8.11 47.62
N THR A 326 -11.00 9.20 47.27
CA THR A 326 -10.72 10.00 46.06
C THR A 326 -9.27 10.48 46.02
N LYS A 327 -8.72 10.89 47.17
CA LYS A 327 -7.33 11.33 47.30
C LYS A 327 -6.29 10.27 46.89
N ARG A 328 -6.61 8.98 47.02
CA ARG A 328 -5.70 7.90 46.61
C ARG A 328 -5.72 7.66 45.10
N LEU A 329 -6.77 8.07 44.41
CA LEU A 329 -6.93 7.93 42.96
C LEU A 329 -6.41 9.13 42.18
N SER A 330 -6.30 10.30 42.83
CA SER A 330 -5.74 11.54 42.26
C SER A 330 -4.21 11.53 42.08
N LEU A 331 -3.57 10.36 42.02
CA LEU A 331 -2.12 10.25 41.77
C LEU A 331 -1.78 10.78 40.38
N LYS A 332 -0.66 11.51 40.25
CA LYS A 332 -0.12 12.06 38.99
C LYS A 332 -1.05 13.05 38.26
N ASP A 333 -1.74 13.91 39.00
CA ASP A 333 -2.57 15.01 38.46
C ASP A 333 -3.68 14.57 37.49
N ARG A 334 -4.21 13.35 37.67
CA ARG A 334 -5.31 12.82 36.85
C ARG A 334 -6.60 13.60 37.11
N ILE A 335 -7.26 14.04 36.03
CA ILE A 335 -8.59 14.66 36.13
C ILE A 335 -9.64 13.64 36.53
N ILE A 336 -10.67 14.09 37.24
CA ILE A 336 -11.67 13.20 37.85
C ILE A 336 -12.45 12.44 36.76
N GLU A 337 -12.72 13.08 35.63
CA GLU A 337 -13.44 12.49 34.49
C GLU A 337 -12.68 11.31 33.87
N GLU A 338 -11.34 11.33 33.92
CA GLU A 338 -10.52 10.20 33.47
C GLU A 338 -10.64 9.01 34.42
N ILE A 339 -10.66 9.27 35.74
CA ILE A 339 -10.82 8.23 36.76
C ILE A 339 -12.20 7.58 36.62
N ASP A 340 -13.25 8.39 36.48
CA ASP A 340 -14.62 7.93 36.24
C ASP A 340 -14.71 7.01 35.02
N SER A 341 -14.09 7.43 33.91
CA SER A 341 -14.08 6.65 32.67
C SER A 341 -13.35 5.31 32.81
N ILE A 342 -12.27 5.27 33.59
CA ILE A 342 -11.51 4.04 33.84
C ILE A 342 -12.30 3.07 34.73
N ILE A 343 -12.91 3.58 35.81
CA ILE A 343 -13.75 2.77 36.71
C ILE A 343 -14.97 2.23 35.95
N ASP A 344 -15.59 3.04 35.09
CA ASP A 344 -16.69 2.56 34.23
C ASP A 344 -16.21 1.50 33.22
N GLY A 345 -14.97 1.60 32.74
CA GLY A 345 -14.32 0.55 31.97
C GLY A 345 -14.27 -0.77 32.74
N PHE A 346 -13.79 -0.76 33.98
CA PHE A 346 -13.73 -1.96 34.83
C PHE A 346 -15.11 -2.59 35.08
N LYS A 347 -16.14 -1.76 35.24
CA LYS A 347 -17.53 -2.24 35.32
C LYS A 347 -17.95 -2.97 34.03
N ARG A 348 -17.65 -2.41 32.86
CA ARG A 348 -17.97 -3.06 31.56
C ARG A 348 -17.20 -4.36 31.35
N GLU A 349 -15.98 -4.44 31.87
CA GLU A 349 -15.21 -5.67 31.93
C GLU A 349 -15.75 -6.65 32.98
N GLY A 350 -16.84 -6.33 33.69
CA GLY A 350 -17.51 -7.23 34.64
C GLY A 350 -16.74 -7.46 35.95
N ILE A 351 -15.80 -6.58 36.30
CA ILE A 351 -15.00 -6.68 37.53
C ILE A 351 -15.87 -6.40 38.77
N PHE A 352 -16.88 -5.54 38.62
CA PHE A 352 -17.87 -5.25 39.63
C PHE A 352 -19.18 -4.79 38.97
N SER A 353 -20.29 -4.88 39.71
CA SER A 353 -21.64 -4.63 39.20
C SER A 353 -22.02 -3.15 39.14
N SER A 354 -21.56 -2.34 40.10
CA SER A 354 -21.91 -0.92 40.19
C SER A 354 -20.80 -0.11 40.88
N TRP A 355 -20.82 1.19 40.61
CA TRP A 355 -19.99 2.15 41.31
C TRP A 355 -20.69 3.51 41.41
N LYS A 356 -20.33 4.30 42.42
CA LYS A 356 -20.83 5.66 42.60
C LYS A 356 -19.76 6.57 43.20
N ARG A 357 -19.62 7.77 42.63
CA ARG A 357 -18.72 8.82 43.12
C ARG A 357 -19.37 9.64 44.23
N TYR A 358 -18.64 9.80 45.32
CA TYR A 358 -18.93 10.75 46.40
C TYR A 358 -17.76 11.74 46.55
N GLU A 359 -17.98 12.83 47.28
CA GLU A 359 -16.99 13.90 47.45
C GLU A 359 -15.63 13.37 47.96
N ARG A 360 -15.65 12.39 48.85
CA ARG A 360 -14.44 11.87 49.52
C ARG A 360 -14.01 10.47 49.08
N HIS A 361 -14.86 9.73 48.38
CA HIS A 361 -14.58 8.35 47.99
C HIS A 361 -15.42 7.88 46.80
N TYR A 362 -15.02 6.77 46.21
CA TYR A 362 -15.79 5.96 45.27
C TYR A 362 -16.32 4.74 46.02
N ALA A 363 -17.62 4.52 45.98
CA ALA A 363 -18.22 3.25 46.41
C ALA A 363 -18.24 2.30 45.21
N ILE A 364 -17.64 1.12 45.35
CA ILE A 364 -17.63 0.05 44.35
C ILE A 364 -18.33 -1.15 44.98
N GLU A 365 -19.33 -1.73 44.29
CA GLU A 365 -20.22 -2.75 44.85
C GLU A 365 -20.41 -3.94 43.91
N GLY A 366 -20.62 -5.12 44.51
CA GLY A 366 -20.77 -6.39 43.81
C GLY A 366 -19.51 -6.75 43.03
N ILE A 367 -18.38 -6.78 43.73
CA ILE A 367 -17.07 -7.17 43.19
C ILE A 367 -17.07 -8.67 42.85
N ASP A 368 -16.59 -9.01 41.66
CA ASP A 368 -16.37 -10.40 41.27
C ASP A 368 -15.03 -10.88 41.85
N HIS A 369 -15.11 -11.76 42.85
CA HIS A 369 -13.95 -12.26 43.59
C HIS A 369 -13.01 -13.16 42.78
N ASP A 370 -13.51 -13.76 41.71
CA ASP A 370 -12.70 -14.61 40.83
C ASP A 370 -12.05 -13.76 39.74
N LYS A 371 -12.79 -12.78 39.21
CA LYS A 371 -12.36 -11.97 38.08
C LYS A 371 -11.41 -10.82 38.43
N LEU A 372 -11.62 -10.15 39.56
CA LEU A 372 -10.78 -9.01 39.97
C LEU A 372 -9.30 -9.41 40.16
N PRO A 373 -8.95 -10.54 40.84
CA PRO A 373 -7.56 -10.99 40.94
C PRO A 373 -6.92 -11.35 39.60
N GLU A 374 -7.65 -12.04 38.72
CA GLU A 374 -7.17 -12.40 37.38
C GLU A 374 -6.87 -11.14 36.56
N TYR A 375 -7.82 -10.21 36.50
CA TYR A 375 -7.67 -8.95 35.78
C TYR A 375 -6.54 -8.08 36.33
N TYR A 376 -6.32 -8.10 37.64
CA TYR A 376 -5.21 -7.42 38.30
C TYR A 376 -3.86 -7.97 37.84
N GLU A 377 -3.66 -9.29 37.89
CA GLU A 377 -2.39 -9.90 37.47
C GLU A 377 -2.15 -9.75 35.97
N ASP A 378 -3.19 -9.83 35.14
CA ASP A 378 -3.07 -9.62 33.70
C ASP A 378 -2.64 -8.20 33.35
N THR A 379 -3.31 -7.20 33.95
CA THR A 379 -2.97 -5.78 33.72
C THR A 379 -1.57 -5.45 34.24
N LYS A 380 -1.17 -6.03 35.38
CA LYS A 380 0.17 -5.90 35.97
C LYS A 380 1.25 -6.48 35.05
N ASN A 381 1.01 -7.68 34.53
CA ASN A 381 1.93 -8.36 33.62
C ASN A 381 2.07 -7.61 32.30
N LEU A 382 0.95 -7.09 31.77
CA LEU A 382 0.94 -6.27 30.58
C LEU A 382 1.72 -4.96 30.78
N TYR A 383 1.45 -4.24 31.89
CA TYR A 383 2.19 -3.02 32.25
C TYR A 383 3.69 -3.29 32.41
N ARG A 384 4.07 -4.39 33.07
CA ARG A 384 5.49 -4.80 33.21
C ARG A 384 6.15 -5.02 31.86
N LYS A 385 5.50 -5.74 30.93
CA LYS A 385 6.03 -5.94 29.57
C LYS A 385 6.26 -4.60 28.86
N PHE A 386 5.28 -3.71 28.88
CA PHE A 386 5.42 -2.35 28.36
C PHE A 386 6.57 -1.56 29.00
N ALA A 387 6.72 -1.65 30.32
CA ALA A 387 7.77 -0.96 31.06
C ALA A 387 9.15 -1.51 30.70
N THR A 388 9.31 -2.84 30.62
CA THR A 388 10.55 -3.51 30.25
C THR A 388 10.93 -3.20 28.80
N GLU A 389 9.99 -3.29 27.85
CA GLU A 389 10.29 -2.99 26.44
C GLU A 389 10.57 -1.50 26.22
N TYR A 390 9.87 -0.61 26.93
CA TYR A 390 10.23 0.81 26.94
C TYR A 390 11.62 1.04 27.51
N GLN A 391 11.99 0.36 28.59
CA GLN A 391 13.32 0.49 29.19
C GLN A 391 14.41 -0.05 28.28
N VAL A 392 14.20 -1.20 27.62
CA VAL A 392 15.10 -1.73 26.59
C VAL A 392 15.23 -0.77 25.41
N ASN A 393 14.13 -0.14 24.98
CA ASN A 393 14.17 0.87 23.92
C ASN A 393 14.85 2.16 24.35
N VAL A 394 14.64 2.63 25.58
CA VAL A 394 15.33 3.79 26.15
C VAL A 394 16.81 3.49 26.36
N GLU A 395 17.17 2.27 26.73
CA GLU A 395 18.57 1.83 26.84
C GLU A 395 19.20 1.64 25.46
N GLN A 396 18.51 1.09 24.46
CA GLN A 396 18.98 1.00 23.08
C GLN A 396 19.08 2.37 22.42
N THR A 397 18.08 3.25 22.60
CA THR A 397 18.18 4.64 22.13
C THR A 397 19.23 5.40 22.92
N ASN A 398 19.44 5.19 24.22
CA ASN A 398 20.54 5.81 24.95
C ASN A 398 21.91 5.19 24.62
N TYR A 399 21.98 3.93 24.19
CA TYR A 399 23.21 3.28 23.70
C TYR A 399 23.54 3.75 22.29
N VAL A 400 22.53 3.90 21.42
CA VAL A 400 22.61 4.56 20.13
C VAL A 400 22.90 6.06 20.30
N THR A 401 22.38 6.73 21.34
CA THR A 401 22.64 8.17 21.59
C THR A 401 23.97 8.38 22.31
N ARG A 402 24.49 7.43 23.12
CA ARG A 402 25.85 7.47 23.69
C ARG A 402 26.92 7.05 22.69
N ASN A 403 26.62 6.16 21.74
CA ASN A 403 27.53 5.80 20.65
C ASN A 403 27.36 6.69 19.39
N ASN A 404 26.28 7.46 19.25
CA ASN A 404 26.09 8.47 18.19
C ASN A 404 26.20 9.92 18.67
N SER A 405 26.52 10.18 19.95
CA SER A 405 26.88 11.54 20.42
C SER A 405 28.37 11.83 20.34
N VAL A 406 29.15 10.89 19.80
CA VAL A 406 30.49 11.14 19.29
C VAL A 406 30.62 10.37 17.96
N ASP A 407 29.99 10.88 16.90
CA ASP A 407 30.68 11.05 15.62
C ASP A 407 29.82 11.82 14.60
N LYS A 408 30.40 12.94 14.19
CA LYS A 408 30.25 13.74 12.97
C LYS A 408 29.21 13.30 11.92
N PHE A 409 28.42 14.30 11.51
CA PHE A 409 27.70 14.36 10.24
C PHE A 409 28.65 14.19 9.04
N ASP A 410 28.88 12.95 8.61
CA ASP A 410 29.89 12.59 7.60
C ASP A 410 29.49 12.84 6.12
N PHE A 411 28.39 13.57 5.85
CA PHE A 411 27.99 13.85 4.46
C PHE A 411 28.21 15.29 4.00
N LEU A 412 28.37 16.24 4.93
CA LEU A 412 28.71 17.62 4.63
C LEU A 412 29.90 18.08 5.49
N LEU A 413 31.08 18.24 4.90
CA LEU A 413 32.29 18.73 5.56
C LEU A 413 32.14 20.16 6.11
N THR A 414 31.22 20.93 5.53
CA THR A 414 30.93 22.32 5.88
C THR A 414 29.42 22.55 6.04
N PRO A 415 28.96 23.16 7.15
CA PRO A 415 27.56 23.53 7.33
C PRO A 415 27.08 24.39 6.15
N PRO A 416 25.89 24.14 5.60
CA PRO A 416 25.39 24.95 4.50
C PRO A 416 25.31 26.42 4.90
N GLN A 417 25.66 27.31 3.99
CA GLN A 417 25.60 28.75 4.18
C GLN A 417 24.84 29.39 3.03
N TYR A 418 24.09 30.43 3.32
CA TYR A 418 23.42 31.22 2.30
C TYR A 418 24.41 32.23 1.69
N ASP A 419 24.68 32.12 0.39
CA ASP A 419 25.48 33.07 -0.38
C ASP A 419 24.55 34.14 -0.96
N GLU A 420 24.54 35.31 -0.31
CA GLU A 420 23.70 36.44 -0.70
C GLU A 420 24.04 36.99 -2.10
N LYS A 421 25.32 36.94 -2.53
CA LYS A 421 25.75 37.45 -3.83
C LYS A 421 25.25 36.57 -4.97
N LYS A 422 25.22 35.25 -4.75
CA LYS A 422 24.79 34.27 -5.76
C LYS A 422 23.33 33.84 -5.62
N ARG A 423 22.66 34.20 -4.52
CA ARG A 423 21.27 33.80 -4.18
C ARG A 423 21.09 32.30 -4.18
N GLY A 424 21.80 31.64 -3.28
CA GLY A 424 21.75 30.18 -3.16
C GLY A 424 22.47 29.67 -1.93
N ILE A 425 22.42 28.36 -1.73
CA ILE A 425 23.01 27.71 -0.58
C ILE A 425 24.29 26.99 -1.01
N VAL A 426 25.40 27.32 -0.35
CA VAL A 426 26.73 26.71 -0.56
C VAL A 426 27.01 25.74 0.57
N SER A 427 27.40 24.52 0.22
CA SER A 427 27.96 23.55 1.15
C SER A 427 28.89 22.63 0.37
N ASP A 428 30.08 22.36 0.89
CA ASP A 428 31.07 21.44 0.31
C ASP A 428 31.43 21.74 -1.15
N GLY A 429 31.58 23.03 -1.47
CA GLY A 429 31.87 23.49 -2.83
C GLY A 429 30.72 23.30 -3.83
N LYS A 430 29.58 22.75 -3.41
CA LYS A 430 28.36 22.63 -4.21
C LYS A 430 27.48 23.85 -3.99
N PHE A 431 26.89 24.37 -5.08
CA PHE A 431 26.02 25.55 -5.05
C PHE A 431 24.59 25.20 -5.48
N CYS A 432 23.66 25.25 -4.53
CA CYS A 432 22.24 25.10 -4.78
C CYS A 432 21.63 26.48 -5.11
N LYS A 433 21.48 26.77 -6.41
CA LYS A 433 20.83 28.01 -6.87
C LYS A 433 19.36 28.04 -6.44
N LEU A 434 18.96 29.10 -5.74
CA LEU A 434 17.56 29.33 -5.41
C LEU A 434 16.90 30.17 -6.52
N PRO A 435 15.59 29.97 -6.79
CA PRO A 435 14.89 30.78 -7.77
C PRO A 435 14.85 32.24 -7.30
N PRO A 436 15.34 33.20 -8.10
CA PRO A 436 15.38 34.60 -7.68
C PRO A 436 13.96 35.15 -7.50
N PHE A 437 13.77 36.00 -6.49
CA PHE A 437 12.50 36.67 -6.18
C PHE A 437 11.34 35.73 -5.82
N LYS A 438 11.66 34.49 -5.43
CA LYS A 438 10.69 33.58 -4.82
C LYS A 438 10.86 33.58 -3.31
N LYS A 439 9.77 33.29 -2.60
CA LYS A 439 9.73 33.15 -1.14
C LYS A 439 10.78 32.18 -0.57
N GLU A 440 11.24 31.20 -1.37
CA GLU A 440 12.33 30.28 -0.99
C GLU A 440 13.66 31.02 -0.73
N ASP A 441 13.96 32.06 -1.52
CA ASP A 441 15.17 32.88 -1.42
C ASP A 441 15.13 33.77 -0.17
N SER A 442 14.01 34.47 0.03
CA SER A 442 13.78 35.31 1.21
C SER A 442 13.81 34.49 2.51
N LEU A 443 13.16 33.31 2.51
CA LEU A 443 13.19 32.40 3.66
C LEU A 443 14.60 31.88 3.93
N ALA A 444 15.35 31.48 2.90
CA ALA A 444 16.72 31.00 3.05
C ALA A 444 17.64 32.10 3.61
N LYS A 445 17.48 33.35 3.18
CA LYS A 445 18.24 34.49 3.71
C LYS A 445 18.09 34.64 5.23
N VAL A 446 16.87 34.46 5.74
CA VAL A 446 16.57 34.65 7.17
C VAL A 446 16.87 33.40 7.99
N ILE A 447 16.43 32.22 7.56
CA ILE A 447 16.58 31.01 8.38
C ILE A 447 18.06 30.66 8.62
N PHE A 448 18.94 31.03 7.69
CA PHE A 448 20.38 30.82 7.83
C PHE A 448 21.08 31.82 8.78
N THR A 449 20.37 32.83 9.30
CA THR A 449 20.87 33.65 10.42
C THR A 449 20.51 33.04 11.78
N VAL A 450 19.54 32.13 11.82
CA VAL A 450 19.13 31.43 13.05
C VAL A 450 20.21 30.41 13.44
N PRO A 451 20.63 30.35 14.73
CA PRO A 451 21.55 29.34 15.20
C PRO A 451 21.05 27.91 14.97
N ILE A 452 21.99 27.00 14.68
CA ILE A 452 21.69 25.60 14.46
C ILE A 452 21.11 24.99 15.75
N GLY A 453 19.99 24.28 15.64
CA GLY A 453 19.34 23.60 16.75
C GLY A 453 18.40 24.48 17.59
N GLU A 454 18.30 25.78 17.29
CA GLU A 454 17.45 26.71 18.02
C GLU A 454 16.07 26.84 17.37
N PHE A 455 15.01 26.70 18.17
CA PHE A 455 13.65 26.98 17.73
C PHE A 455 13.38 28.49 17.80
N ARG A 456 12.88 29.06 16.70
CA ARG A 456 12.40 30.43 16.61
C ARG A 456 10.93 30.46 16.25
N ASP A 457 10.20 31.45 16.75
CA ASP A 457 8.80 31.62 16.35
C ASP A 457 8.75 31.87 14.83
N TRP A 458 7.87 31.16 14.14
CA TRP A 458 7.76 31.29 12.69
C TRP A 458 7.24 32.67 12.27
N SER A 459 6.50 33.39 13.13
CA SER A 459 6.07 34.76 12.85
C SER A 459 7.25 35.72 12.75
N GLU A 460 8.23 35.60 13.66
CA GLU A 460 9.45 36.42 13.62
C GLU A 460 10.25 36.17 12.34
N VAL A 461 10.38 34.90 11.93
CA VAL A 461 11.08 34.56 10.68
C VAL A 461 10.30 35.01 9.46
N PHE A 462 8.96 34.96 9.50
CA PHE A 462 8.10 35.45 8.42
C PHE A 462 8.24 36.96 8.23
N GLU A 463 8.20 37.72 9.33
CA GLU A 463 8.34 39.18 9.34
C GLU A 463 9.67 39.61 8.72
N LEU A 464 10.76 38.96 9.14
CA LEU A 464 12.09 39.22 8.60
C LEU A 464 12.23 38.82 7.12
N ALA A 465 11.46 37.85 6.64
CA ALA A 465 11.53 37.36 5.27
C ALA A 465 10.67 38.16 4.28
N GLU A 466 9.49 38.63 4.70
CA GLU A 466 8.51 39.31 3.85
C GLU A 466 8.40 40.82 4.14
N GLY A 467 8.96 41.32 5.25
CA GLY A 467 8.98 42.74 5.62
C GLY A 467 7.60 43.32 5.98
N SER A 468 6.68 42.47 6.46
CA SER A 468 5.29 42.84 6.74
C SER A 468 4.72 42.10 7.94
N ASP A 469 4.02 42.84 8.81
CA ASP A 469 3.34 42.34 10.01
C ASP A 469 1.92 41.79 9.73
N ASP A 470 1.53 41.69 8.45
CA ASP A 470 0.20 41.25 8.07
C ASP A 470 0.15 39.72 7.97
N PHE A 471 0.06 39.08 9.13
CA PHE A 471 0.22 37.64 9.35
C PHE A 471 -1.05 36.81 9.10
N GLU A 472 -2.25 37.39 9.25
CA GLU A 472 -3.51 36.65 9.17
C GLU A 472 -3.74 36.09 7.75
N GLY A 473 -3.90 34.77 7.67
CA GLY A 473 -4.16 34.06 6.41
C GLY A 473 -2.93 33.67 5.58
N LYS A 474 -1.70 34.08 5.95
CA LYS A 474 -0.48 33.79 5.16
C LYS A 474 0.35 32.59 5.66
N SER A 475 0.01 32.00 6.80
CA SER A 475 0.72 30.85 7.41
C SER A 475 0.89 29.65 6.47
N LYS A 476 -0.18 29.31 5.73
CA LYS A 476 -0.16 28.22 4.75
C LYS A 476 0.87 28.45 3.64
N SER A 477 0.95 29.68 3.12
CA SER A 477 1.92 30.04 2.06
C SER A 477 3.36 29.96 2.55
N PHE A 478 3.63 30.27 3.82
CA PHE A 478 4.96 30.15 4.41
C PHE A 478 5.36 28.69 4.58
N TYR A 479 4.47 27.85 5.10
CA TYR A 479 4.74 26.41 5.26
C TYR A 479 4.99 25.69 3.94
N ASP A 480 4.23 26.03 2.90
CA ASP A 480 4.48 25.50 1.56
C ASP A 480 5.87 25.92 1.06
N THR A 481 6.37 27.08 1.47
CA THR A 481 7.70 27.56 1.12
C THR A 481 8.79 26.80 1.86
N CYS A 482 8.65 26.55 3.17
CA CYS A 482 9.56 25.70 3.94
C CYS A 482 9.65 24.29 3.34
N ASN A 483 8.51 23.69 2.99
CA ASN A 483 8.45 22.36 2.40
C ASN A 483 9.12 22.30 1.02
N ARG A 484 8.93 23.32 0.19
CA ARG A 484 9.62 23.42 -1.12
C ARG A 484 11.13 23.55 -0.95
N LEU A 485 11.57 24.41 -0.03
CA LEU A 485 12.99 24.61 0.26
C LEU A 485 13.64 23.30 0.77
N ASN A 486 13.01 22.62 1.73
CA ASN A 486 13.47 21.31 2.21
C ASN A 486 13.58 20.28 1.07
N LYS A 487 12.54 20.10 0.26
CA LYS A 487 12.57 19.16 -0.88
C LYS A 487 13.66 19.47 -1.89
N ARG A 488 13.89 20.76 -2.17
CA ARG A 488 14.94 21.21 -3.09
C ARG A 488 16.33 20.84 -2.56
N LEU A 489 16.57 21.08 -1.27
CA LEU A 489 17.85 20.84 -0.64
C LEU A 489 18.10 19.34 -0.42
N GLN A 490 17.08 18.59 0.00
CA GLN A 490 17.11 17.12 0.07
C GLN A 490 17.48 16.51 -1.28
N LYS A 491 16.84 16.97 -2.36
CA LYS A 491 17.16 16.54 -3.73
C LYS A 491 18.57 16.95 -4.17
N PHE A 492 19.01 18.16 -3.82
CA PHE A 492 20.31 18.67 -4.26
C PHE A 492 21.48 18.01 -3.52
N PHE A 493 21.35 17.84 -2.21
CA PHE A 493 22.36 17.20 -1.36
C PHE A 493 22.22 15.68 -1.28
N ASN A 494 21.18 15.11 -1.91
CA ASN A 494 20.86 13.67 -1.89
C ASN A 494 20.77 13.13 -0.46
N THR A 495 19.93 13.78 0.35
CA THR A 495 19.70 13.44 1.76
C THR A 495 18.21 13.39 2.06
N ASP A 496 17.81 12.46 2.93
CA ASP A 496 16.45 12.39 3.48
C ASP A 496 16.28 13.30 4.71
N GLN A 497 17.37 13.90 5.19
CA GLN A 497 17.34 14.78 6.35
C GLN A 497 16.67 16.11 6.01
N THR A 498 15.81 16.56 6.91
CA THR A 498 15.12 17.85 6.79
C THR A 498 16.08 18.95 7.24
N LEU A 499 16.30 19.99 6.43
CA LEU A 499 17.16 21.12 6.83
C LEU A 499 16.44 22.01 7.85
N ILE A 500 15.15 22.25 7.64
CA ILE A 500 14.32 23.11 8.48
C ILE A 500 13.20 22.26 9.10
N THR A 501 13.29 21.99 10.40
CA THR A 501 12.23 21.31 11.15
C THR A 501 11.21 22.32 11.65
N ARG A 502 9.93 21.97 11.54
CA ARG A 502 8.85 22.72 12.16
C ARG A 502 8.27 21.92 13.32
N GLU A 503 8.01 22.62 14.41
CA GLU A 503 7.25 22.09 15.54
C GLU A 503 6.32 23.20 16.05
N ASN A 504 5.00 22.96 16.06
CA ASN A 504 3.99 23.94 16.49
C ASN A 504 4.07 25.28 15.73
N LYS A 505 4.29 26.38 16.46
CA LYS A 505 4.52 27.75 15.99
C LYS A 505 6.02 28.08 15.90
N SER A 506 6.88 27.09 15.81
CA SER A 506 8.32 27.32 15.76
C SER A 506 8.96 26.58 14.61
N ILE A 507 10.06 27.15 14.13
CA ILE A 507 10.93 26.55 13.12
C ILE A 507 12.35 26.50 13.65
N LYS A 508 13.08 25.47 13.24
CA LYS A 508 14.45 25.19 13.65
C LYS A 508 15.29 24.88 12.45
N ARG A 509 16.46 25.51 12.36
CA ARG A 509 17.51 25.16 11.42
C ARG A 509 18.30 23.99 12.00
N ASN A 510 18.38 22.88 11.27
CA ASN A 510 19.09 21.68 11.74
C ASN A 510 20.59 21.67 11.38
N PHE A 511 21.05 22.54 10.47
CA PHE A 511 22.44 22.63 9.96
C PHE A 511 22.77 24.01 9.47
#